data_AF-A0A348XIG1-F1
#
_entry.id   AF-A0A348XIG1-F1
#
_cell.length_a   1.000
_cell.length_b   1.000
_cell.length_c   1.000
_cell.angle_alpha   90.00
_cell.angle_beta   90.00
_cell.angle_gamma   90.00
#
_symmetry.space_group_name_H-M   'P 1'
#
loop_
_entity.id
_entity.type
_entity.pdbx_description
1 polymer ?
#
loop_
_entity_poly.entity_id
_entity_poly.type
_entity_poly.pdbx_seq_one_letter_code
_entity_poly.pdbx_strand_id
1 'polypeptide(L)'
;MKVFVFKPTNEKIGNFKIETFDDIDSAFRTFAQTRDVAPFDYLECSGRSWTVMQRENGLMLAEGRHRRTTQQTLSKSAEVVAESSPKSTSRYPALQTLSLIYRIFAYVTGAVALIIAIFGIATIKRGGGTLIIWGILGGLVGVVTNLAIAEGIKVFIAIEENTRNTSLSSSHHNERDTP
;
A
#
# COMPACT_ATOMS: atom_id res chain seq x y z
N MET A 1 -24.01 -3.07 28.47
CA MET A 1 -23.12 -3.83 27.56
C MET A 1 -21.69 -3.88 28.12
N LYS A 2 -20.91 -4.91 27.78
CA LYS A 2 -19.53 -5.07 28.27
C LYS A 2 -18.55 -4.76 27.14
N VAL A 3 -17.64 -3.82 27.39
CA VAL A 3 -16.60 -3.42 26.45
C VAL A 3 -15.29 -4.08 26.86
N PHE A 4 -14.61 -4.71 25.91
CA PHE A 4 -13.31 -5.32 26.11
C PHE A 4 -12.23 -4.47 25.45
N VAL A 5 -11.08 -4.33 26.11
CA VAL A 5 -9.95 -3.55 25.61
C VAL A 5 -8.77 -4.48 25.39
N PHE A 6 -8.14 -4.37 24.22
CA PHE A 6 -7.06 -5.23 23.78
C PHE A 6 -5.90 -4.43 23.20
N LYS A 7 -4.69 -4.98 23.33
CA LYS A 7 -3.52 -4.54 22.56
C LYS A 7 -3.68 -4.94 21.09
N PRO A 8 -2.91 -4.33 20.16
CA PRO A 8 -2.82 -4.77 18.77
C PRO A 8 -2.47 -6.26 18.58
N THR A 9 -1.78 -6.85 19.56
CA THR A 9 -1.41 -8.27 19.61
C THR A 9 -2.56 -9.20 20.05
N ASN A 10 -3.77 -8.66 20.26
CA ASN A 10 -4.93 -9.34 20.84
C ASN A 10 -4.77 -9.75 22.32
N GLU A 11 -3.75 -9.24 23.01
CA GLU A 11 -3.62 -9.39 24.46
C GLU A 11 -4.69 -8.54 25.17
N LYS A 12 -5.43 -9.14 26.11
CA LYS A 12 -6.50 -8.46 26.84
C LYS A 12 -5.93 -7.55 27.94
N ILE A 13 -6.25 -6.26 27.85
CA ILE A 13 -5.87 -5.25 28.86
C ILE A 13 -6.90 -5.23 29.99
N GLY A 14 -8.19 -5.26 29.63
CA GLY A 14 -9.26 -5.15 30.61
C GLY A 14 -10.64 -5.08 29.99
N ASN A 15 -11.62 -4.68 30.80
CA ASN A 15 -12.99 -4.49 30.38
C ASN A 15 -13.72 -3.52 31.31
N PHE A 16 -14.73 -2.84 30.78
CA PHE A 16 -15.63 -1.98 31.53
C PHE A 16 -17.07 -2.15 31.03
N LYS A 17 -18.04 -1.59 31.76
CA LYS A 17 -19.46 -1.64 31.39
C LYS A 17 -19.92 -0.28 30.90
N ILE A 18 -20.78 -0.29 29.89
CA ILE A 18 -21.50 0.88 29.36
C ILE A 18 -22.99 0.58 29.33
N GLU A 19 -23.84 1.58 29.45
CA GLU A 19 -25.29 1.41 29.31
C GLU A 19 -25.70 1.59 27.85
N THR A 20 -25.21 2.65 27.21
CA THR A 20 -25.41 2.94 25.79
C THR A 20 -24.09 3.08 25.05
N PHE A 21 -24.11 3.07 23.70
CA PHE A 21 -22.90 3.32 22.92
C PHE A 21 -22.44 4.79 22.98
N ASP A 22 -23.33 5.72 23.32
CA ASP A 22 -23.01 7.14 23.43
C ASP A 22 -22.11 7.42 24.65
N ASP A 23 -22.13 6.53 25.65
CA ASP A 23 -21.30 6.60 26.86
C ASP A 23 -19.89 6.01 26.67
N ILE A 24 -19.56 5.50 25.48
CA ILE A 24 -18.32 4.74 25.29
C ILE A 24 -17.07 5.59 25.51
N ASP A 25 -17.08 6.83 25.03
CA ASP A 25 -15.94 7.75 25.15
C ASP A 25 -15.70 8.19 26.61
N SER A 26 -16.77 8.47 27.35
CA SER A 26 -16.68 8.89 28.76
C SER A 26 -16.20 7.72 29.63
N ALA A 27 -16.78 6.53 29.45
CA ALA A 27 -16.39 5.32 30.19
C ALA A 27 -14.96 4.88 29.85
N PHE A 28 -14.55 5.01 28.58
CA PHE A 28 -13.17 4.73 28.17
C PHE A 28 -12.16 5.67 28.83
N ARG A 29 -12.45 6.98 28.93
CA ARG A 29 -11.56 7.94 29.60
C ARG A 29 -11.34 7.58 31.07
N THR A 30 -12.38 7.19 31.79
CA THR A 30 -12.25 6.71 33.18
C THR A 30 -11.40 5.44 33.25
N PHE A 31 -11.60 4.50 32.32
CA PHE A 31 -10.80 3.28 32.25
C PHE A 31 -9.31 3.58 32.00
N ALA A 32 -9.01 4.45 31.02
CA ALA A 32 -7.66 4.83 30.62
C ALA A 32 -6.87 5.61 31.70
N GLN A 33 -7.55 6.17 32.71
CA GLN A 33 -6.88 6.79 33.86
C GLN A 33 -6.30 5.76 34.85
N THR A 34 -6.84 4.54 34.84
CA THR A 34 -6.50 3.48 35.82
C THR A 34 -5.68 2.35 35.22
N ARG A 35 -5.49 2.36 33.90
CA ARG A 35 -4.84 1.29 33.12
C ARG A 35 -3.92 1.92 32.08
N ASP A 36 -2.81 1.25 31.81
CA ASP A 36 -1.89 1.64 30.75
C ASP A 36 -2.52 1.30 29.39
N VAL A 37 -3.10 2.31 28.74
CA VAL A 37 -3.71 2.19 27.41
C VAL A 37 -2.91 3.03 26.44
N ALA A 38 -2.42 2.39 25.38
CA ALA A 38 -1.60 3.01 24.36
C ALA A 38 -2.40 3.34 23.09
N PRO A 39 -1.90 4.28 22.26
CA PRO A 39 -2.42 4.46 20.92
C PRO A 39 -2.37 3.15 20.12
N PHE A 40 -3.41 2.90 19.31
CA PHE A 40 -3.70 1.69 18.54
C PHE A 40 -4.19 0.47 19.33
N ASP A 41 -4.31 0.56 20.65
CA ASP A 41 -5.16 -0.37 21.38
C ASP A 41 -6.59 -0.29 20.83
N TYR A 42 -7.34 -1.38 20.93
CA TYR A 42 -8.69 -1.43 20.37
C TYR A 42 -9.71 -1.94 21.37
N LEU A 43 -10.93 -1.44 21.22
CA LEU A 43 -12.09 -1.78 22.02
C LEU A 43 -13.03 -2.62 21.17
N GLU A 44 -13.66 -3.61 21.78
CA GLU A 44 -14.67 -4.44 21.14
C GLU A 44 -15.90 -4.57 22.03
N CYS A 45 -17.08 -4.28 21.46
CA CYS A 45 -18.35 -4.40 22.16
C CYS A 45 -19.48 -4.72 21.16
N SER A 46 -20.17 -5.85 21.37
CA SER A 46 -21.35 -6.25 20.59
C SER A 46 -21.14 -6.20 19.06
N GLY A 47 -19.99 -6.69 18.59
CA GLY A 47 -19.66 -6.73 17.15
C GLY A 47 -19.17 -5.41 16.56
N ARG A 48 -19.16 -4.31 17.33
CA ARG A 48 -18.52 -3.04 16.96
C ARG A 48 -17.13 -2.97 17.55
N SER A 49 -16.24 -2.28 16.84
CA SER A 49 -14.87 -2.08 17.26
C SER A 49 -14.49 -0.61 17.16
N TRP A 50 -13.60 -0.17 18.04
CA TRP A 50 -13.01 1.16 18.03
C TRP A 50 -11.51 1.06 18.27
N THR A 51 -10.73 1.98 17.70
CA THR A 51 -9.29 2.06 17.92
C THR A 51 -8.96 3.33 18.69
N VAL A 52 -8.09 3.21 19.67
CA VAL A 52 -7.55 4.32 20.43
C VAL A 52 -6.57 5.11 19.57
N MET A 53 -6.79 6.41 19.42
CA MET A 53 -5.96 7.31 18.62
C MET A 53 -5.47 8.46 19.50
N GLN A 54 -4.20 8.85 19.34
CA GLN A 54 -3.67 10.04 19.98
C GLN A 54 -4.08 11.29 19.17
N ARG A 55 -4.83 12.20 19.78
CA ARG A 55 -5.10 13.55 19.25
C ARG A 55 -4.57 14.63 20.20
N GLU A 56 -4.69 15.89 19.80
CA GLU A 56 -4.21 17.07 20.56
C GLU A 56 -4.75 17.12 22.00
N ASN A 57 -5.99 16.65 22.23
CA ASN A 57 -6.64 16.66 23.55
C ASN A 57 -6.62 15.29 24.26
N GLY A 58 -5.63 14.43 23.93
CA GLY A 58 -5.43 13.10 24.54
C GLY A 58 -5.94 11.94 23.69
N LEU A 59 -6.17 10.79 24.34
CA LEU A 59 -6.67 9.58 23.69
C LEU A 59 -8.14 9.74 23.29
N MET A 60 -8.48 9.38 22.05
CA MET A 60 -9.83 9.38 21.51
C MET A 60 -10.14 8.06 20.80
N LEU A 61 -11.42 7.71 20.67
CA LEU A 61 -11.85 6.52 19.96
C LEU A 61 -12.18 6.85 18.50
N ALA A 62 -11.61 6.10 17.57
CA ALA A 62 -12.00 6.09 16.17
C ALA A 62 -12.78 4.80 15.89
N GLU A 63 -13.92 4.90 15.20
CA GLU A 63 -14.71 3.72 14.86
C GLU A 63 -13.99 2.80 13.87
N GLY A 64 -14.03 1.49 14.10
CA GLY A 64 -13.38 0.45 13.30
C GLY A 64 -11.96 0.09 13.75
N ARG A 65 -11.45 -1.07 13.30
CA ARG A 65 -10.05 -1.48 13.56
C ARG A 65 -9.08 -0.74 12.64
N HIS A 66 -8.34 0.20 13.21
CA HIS A 66 -7.31 0.96 12.54
C HIS A 66 -5.95 0.34 12.90
N ARG A 67 -5.34 -0.35 11.96
CA ARG A 67 -3.99 -0.86 12.15
C ARG A 67 -3.03 0.31 12.06
N ARG A 68 -1.98 0.31 12.90
CA ARG A 68 -0.82 1.17 12.69
C ARG A 68 -0.22 0.86 11.32
N THR A 69 -0.63 1.58 10.28
CA THR A 69 0.10 1.61 9.02
C THR A 69 1.42 2.30 9.35
N THR A 70 2.53 1.62 9.07
CA THR A 70 3.90 2.10 9.24
C THR A 70 4.10 3.56 8.80
N GLN A 71 3.27 4.06 7.88
CA GLN A 71 3.18 5.46 7.45
C GLN A 71 3.01 6.51 8.57
N GLN A 72 2.26 6.26 9.65
CA GLN A 72 1.96 7.36 10.60
C GLN A 72 3.09 7.64 11.60
N THR A 73 3.93 6.63 11.91
CA THR A 73 5.21 6.88 12.61
C THR A 73 6.26 7.47 11.68
N LEU A 74 6.18 7.18 10.38
CA LEU A 74 7.03 7.81 9.38
C LEU A 74 6.63 9.28 9.15
N SER A 75 5.36 9.66 9.22
CA SER A 75 4.94 11.03 8.86
C SER A 75 5.42 12.11 9.83
N LYS A 76 5.55 11.81 11.13
CA LYS A 76 6.08 12.78 12.11
C LYS A 76 7.61 12.80 12.20
N SER A 77 8.27 11.74 11.71
CA SER A 77 9.74 11.67 11.63
C SER A 77 10.29 12.04 10.24
N ALA A 78 9.46 11.98 9.20
CA ALA A 78 9.85 12.26 7.80
C ALA A 78 9.85 13.75 7.44
N GLU A 79 9.26 14.63 8.27
CA GLU A 79 9.41 16.07 8.05
C GLU A 79 10.80 16.57 8.47
N VAL A 80 11.49 15.86 9.38
CA VAL A 80 12.85 16.22 9.83
C VAL A 80 13.95 15.43 9.11
N VAL A 81 13.60 14.32 8.45
CA VAL A 81 14.56 13.49 7.69
C VAL A 81 14.21 13.52 6.20
N ALA A 82 14.15 14.73 5.67
CA ALA A 82 14.11 14.98 4.23
C ALA A 82 15.52 14.85 3.63
N GLU A 83 16.16 13.69 3.74
CA GLU A 83 17.26 13.30 2.84
C GLU A 83 17.63 11.83 3.05
N SER A 84 17.84 11.11 1.95
CA SER A 84 18.17 9.68 1.87
C SER A 84 17.02 8.71 2.18
N SER A 85 16.12 8.57 1.19
CA SER A 85 15.34 7.35 1.04
C SER A 85 16.32 6.15 1.02
N PRO A 86 16.27 5.19 1.97
CA PRO A 86 17.07 4.00 1.85
C PRO A 86 16.47 3.25 0.67
N LYS A 87 17.17 3.30 -0.46
CA LYS A 87 16.87 2.48 -1.64
C LYS A 87 16.94 1.04 -1.13
N SER A 88 15.78 0.47 -0.79
CA SER A 88 15.71 -0.95 -0.46
C SER A 88 16.37 -1.66 -1.63
N THR A 89 17.47 -2.33 -1.34
CA THR A 89 18.20 -3.07 -2.34
C THR A 89 17.29 -4.21 -2.77
N SER A 90 16.49 -3.98 -3.81
CA SER A 90 15.67 -5.01 -4.43
C SER A 90 16.60 -6.18 -4.75
N ARG A 91 16.27 -7.36 -4.23
CA ARG A 91 17.03 -8.60 -4.43
C ARG A 91 17.10 -9.01 -5.90
N TYR A 92 16.26 -8.41 -6.75
CA TYR A 92 16.19 -8.62 -8.19
C TYR A 92 16.52 -7.34 -8.98
N PRO A 93 17.74 -6.81 -8.85
CA PRO A 93 18.13 -5.57 -9.54
C PRO A 93 18.12 -5.75 -11.06
N ALA A 94 18.43 -6.95 -11.56
CA ALA A 94 18.40 -7.27 -12.99
C ALA A 94 16.98 -7.22 -13.58
N LEU A 95 15.98 -7.78 -12.89
CA LEU A 95 14.58 -7.73 -13.34
C LEU A 95 14.03 -6.30 -13.31
N GLN A 96 14.44 -5.49 -12.34
CA GLN A 96 14.07 -4.08 -12.30
C GLN A 96 14.66 -3.29 -13.48
N THR A 97 15.92 -3.56 -13.84
CA THR A 97 16.54 -3.01 -15.05
C THR A 97 15.80 -3.48 -16.32
N LEU A 98 15.40 -4.75 -16.38
CA LEU A 98 14.65 -5.29 -17.51
C LEU A 98 13.28 -4.60 -17.67
N SER A 99 12.56 -4.37 -16.58
CA SER A 99 11.32 -3.59 -16.58
C SER A 99 11.53 -2.18 -17.13
N LEU A 100 12.61 -1.51 -16.74
CA LEU A 100 12.96 -0.18 -17.26
C LEU A 100 13.25 -0.24 -18.77
N ILE A 101 14.01 -1.22 -19.23
CA ILE A 101 14.34 -1.41 -20.65
C ILE A 101 13.07 -1.58 -21.49
N TYR A 102 12.15 -2.46 -21.08
CA TYR A 102 10.89 -2.64 -21.80
C TYR A 102 10.04 -1.36 -21.82
N ARG A 103 10.06 -0.58 -20.74
CA ARG A 103 9.39 0.72 -20.71
C ARG A 103 9.99 1.72 -21.70
N ILE A 104 11.32 1.74 -21.85
CA ILE A 104 11.99 2.56 -22.85
C ILE A 104 11.60 2.10 -24.26
N PHE A 105 11.62 0.79 -24.52
CA PHE A 105 11.17 0.25 -25.81
C PHE A 105 9.71 0.58 -26.13
N ALA A 106 8.82 0.63 -25.14
CA ALA A 106 7.45 1.07 -25.34
C ALA A 106 7.41 2.51 -25.88
N TYR A 107 8.17 3.43 -25.29
CA TYR A 107 8.24 4.82 -25.77
C TYR A 107 8.86 4.94 -27.16
N VAL A 108 9.95 4.20 -27.42
CA VAL A 108 10.60 4.18 -28.74
C VAL A 108 9.64 3.65 -29.80
N THR A 109 8.94 2.56 -29.51
CA THR A 109 7.95 1.96 -30.42
C THR A 109 6.80 2.94 -30.70
N GLY A 110 6.30 3.63 -29.66
CA GLY A 110 5.28 4.66 -29.81
C GLY A 110 5.75 5.84 -30.68
N ALA A 111 6.99 6.29 -30.50
CA ALA A 111 7.58 7.35 -31.32
C ALA A 111 7.72 6.92 -32.79
N VAL A 112 8.19 5.69 -33.05
CA VAL A 112 8.29 5.14 -34.41
C VAL A 112 6.91 5.04 -35.07
N ALA A 113 5.90 4.55 -34.33
CA ALA A 113 4.53 4.47 -34.83
C ALA A 113 3.98 5.85 -35.20
N LEU A 114 4.27 6.88 -34.40
CA LEU A 114 3.88 8.26 -34.69
C LEU A 114 4.55 8.78 -35.98
N ILE A 115 5.84 8.51 -36.17
CA ILE A 115 6.57 8.89 -37.39
C ILE A 115 5.95 8.22 -38.62
N ILE A 116 5.65 6.91 -38.54
CA ILE A 116 4.99 6.17 -39.63
C ILE A 116 3.63 6.79 -39.94
N ALA A 117 2.84 7.14 -38.93
CA ALA A 117 1.54 7.77 -39.12
C ALA A 117 1.66 9.12 -39.83
N ILE A 118 2.58 9.99 -39.41
CA ILE A 118 2.83 11.30 -40.06
C ILE A 118 3.26 11.10 -41.52
N PHE A 119 4.18 10.18 -41.78
CA PHE A 119 4.63 9.88 -43.14
C PHE A 119 3.50 9.30 -44.01
N GLY A 120 2.64 8.45 -43.43
CA GLY A 120 1.44 7.93 -44.08
C GLY A 120 0.46 9.04 -44.48
N ILE A 121 0.28 10.05 -43.64
CA ILE A 121 -0.55 11.23 -43.96
C ILE A 121 0.07 12.03 -45.10
N ALA A 122 1.38 12.29 -45.05
CA ALA A 122 2.10 13.03 -46.11
C ALA A 122 2.02 12.33 -47.48
N THR A 123 1.83 11.01 -47.50
CA THR A 123 1.77 10.18 -48.71
C THR A 123 0.37 9.64 -49.01
N ILE A 124 -0.69 10.22 -48.45
CA ILE A 124 -2.07 9.71 -48.54
C ILE A 124 -2.53 9.45 -49.98
N LYS A 125 -2.20 10.38 -50.90
CA LYS A 125 -2.57 10.28 -52.33
C LYS A 125 -1.83 9.16 -53.08
N ARG A 126 -0.77 8.60 -52.50
CA ARG A 126 0.05 7.50 -53.06
C ARG A 126 -0.19 6.17 -52.33
N GLY A 127 -1.30 6.04 -51.59
CA GLY A 127 -1.62 4.82 -50.84
C GLY A 127 -1.13 4.81 -49.39
N GLY A 128 -0.74 5.97 -48.84
CA GLY A 128 -0.31 6.11 -47.44
C GLY A 128 -1.33 5.67 -46.39
N GLY A 129 -2.61 5.52 -46.76
CA GLY A 129 -3.66 5.00 -45.86
C GLY A 129 -3.34 3.63 -45.26
N THR A 130 -2.76 2.71 -46.04
CA THR A 130 -2.36 1.38 -45.56
C THR A 130 -1.24 1.48 -44.52
N LEU A 131 -0.30 2.41 -44.68
CA LEU A 131 0.77 2.66 -43.71
C LEU A 131 0.23 3.20 -42.39
N ILE A 132 -0.80 4.05 -42.44
CA ILE A 132 -1.44 4.59 -41.23
C ILE A 132 -2.11 3.46 -40.44
N ILE A 133 -2.93 2.63 -41.10
CA ILE A 133 -3.68 1.56 -40.44
C ILE A 133 -2.73 0.57 -39.76
N TRP A 134 -1.74 0.05 -40.51
CA TRP A 134 -0.79 -0.93 -39.97
C TRP A 134 0.20 -0.30 -38.99
N GLY A 135 0.60 0.96 -39.21
CA GLY A 135 1.48 1.70 -38.30
C GLY A 135 0.83 1.96 -36.94
N ILE A 136 -0.44 2.39 -36.92
CA ILE A 136 -1.19 2.60 -35.67
C ILE A 136 -1.45 1.27 -34.99
N LEU A 137 -1.94 0.25 -35.72
CA LEU A 137 -2.26 -1.04 -35.14
C LEU A 137 -1.01 -1.73 -34.57
N GLY A 138 0.06 -1.81 -35.35
CA GLY A 138 1.33 -2.39 -34.92
C GLY A 138 1.98 -1.58 -33.80
N GLY A 139 1.91 -0.26 -33.88
CA GLY A 139 2.39 0.65 -32.84
C GLY A 139 1.66 0.45 -31.51
N LEU A 140 0.33 0.42 -31.53
CA LEU A 140 -0.49 0.21 -30.34
C LEU A 140 -0.20 -1.14 -29.70
N VAL A 141 -0.23 -2.22 -30.50
CA VAL A 141 0.07 -3.58 -30.01
C VAL A 141 1.48 -3.64 -29.43
N GLY A 142 2.47 -3.05 -30.10
CA GLY A 142 3.85 -3.00 -29.64
C GLY A 142 4.02 -2.23 -28.34
N VAL A 143 3.42 -1.03 -28.22
CA VAL A 143 3.47 -0.21 -27.00
C VAL A 143 2.82 -0.95 -25.83
N VAL A 144 1.61 -1.48 -26.02
CA VAL A 144 0.85 -2.17 -24.97
C VAL A 144 1.60 -3.43 -24.53
N THR A 145 2.14 -4.22 -25.45
CA THR A 145 2.89 -5.44 -25.12
C THR A 145 4.15 -5.12 -24.31
N ASN A 146 4.94 -4.13 -24.75
CA ASN A 146 6.14 -3.72 -24.02
C ASN A 146 5.80 -3.18 -22.62
N LEU A 147 4.75 -2.37 -22.50
CA LEU A 147 4.31 -1.84 -21.21
C LEU A 147 3.78 -2.95 -20.30
N ALA A 148 3.02 -3.90 -20.84
CA ALA A 148 2.52 -5.06 -20.09
C ALA A 148 3.66 -5.92 -19.54
N ILE A 149 4.72 -6.15 -20.33
CA ILE A 149 5.91 -6.85 -19.85
C ILE A 149 6.60 -6.05 -18.74
N ALA A 150 6.78 -4.74 -18.92
CA ALA A 150 7.43 -3.89 -17.94
C ALA A 150 6.70 -3.86 -16.59
N GLU A 151 5.38 -3.65 -16.61
CA GLU A 151 4.56 -3.63 -15.40
C GLU A 151 4.38 -5.03 -14.81
N GLY A 152 4.25 -6.06 -15.64
CA GLY A 152 4.21 -7.45 -15.20
C GLY A 152 5.42 -7.82 -14.35
N ILE A 153 6.63 -7.47 -14.79
CA ILE A 153 7.86 -7.72 -14.02
C ILE A 153 7.82 -7.03 -12.65
N LYS A 154 7.35 -5.77 -12.58
CA LYS A 154 7.25 -5.05 -11.29
C LYS A 154 6.25 -5.72 -10.35
N VAL A 155 5.11 -6.16 -10.87
CA VAL A 155 4.10 -6.87 -10.08
C VAL A 155 4.68 -8.17 -9.52
N PHE A 156 5.41 -8.94 -10.33
CA PHE A 156 6.08 -10.16 -9.85
C PHE A 156 7.07 -9.87 -8.71
N ILE A 157 7.91 -8.85 -8.84
CA ILE A 157 8.85 -8.43 -7.79
C ILE A 157 8.08 -8.05 -6.52
N ALA A 158 7.01 -7.27 -6.64
CA ALA A 158 6.21 -6.83 -5.50
C ALA A 158 5.52 -7.99 -4.78
N ILE A 159 5.04 -9.00 -5.51
CA ILE A 159 4.42 -10.21 -4.92
C ILE A 159 5.46 -11.01 -4.14
N GLU A 160 6.66 -11.21 -4.67
CA GLU A 160 7.75 -11.90 -3.97
C GLU A 160 8.10 -11.19 -2.67
N GLU A 161 8.27 -9.86 -2.74
CA GLU A 161 8.63 -9.06 -1.58
C GLU A 161 7.55 -9.14 -0.49
N ASN A 162 6.27 -9.04 -0.87
CA ASN A 162 5.17 -9.15 0.08
C ASN A 162 5.06 -10.56 0.69
N THR A 163 5.27 -11.60 -0.11
CA THR A 163 5.25 -13.00 0.35
C THR A 163 6.36 -13.26 1.35
N ARG A 164 7.58 -12.78 1.07
CA ARG A 164 8.73 -12.92 1.97
C ARG A 164 8.53 -12.17 3.29
N ASN A 165 8.02 -10.95 3.23
CA ASN A 165 7.74 -10.16 4.44
C ASN A 165 6.66 -10.84 5.30
N THR A 166 5.69 -11.48 4.66
CA THR A 166 4.66 -12.27 5.35
C THR A 166 5.27 -13.51 6.02
N SER A 167 6.14 -14.26 5.33
CA SER A 167 6.78 -15.45 5.93
C SER A 167 7.69 -15.10 7.11
N LEU A 168 8.45 -14.01 7.01
CA LEU A 168 9.31 -13.52 8.11
C LEU A 168 8.48 -13.05 9.32
N SER A 169 7.36 -12.38 9.08
CA SER A 169 6.45 -11.99 10.17
C SER A 169 5.85 -13.20 10.88
N SER A 170 5.53 -14.27 10.14
CA SER A 170 4.99 -15.51 10.71
C SER A 170 6.04 -16.29 11.51
N SER A 171 7.29 -16.37 11.05
CA SER A 171 8.36 -17.04 11.80
C SER A 171 8.66 -16.33 13.12
N HIS A 172 8.72 -15.00 13.13
CA HIS A 172 8.90 -14.21 14.36
C HIS A 172 7.71 -14.23 15.32
N HIS A 173 6.51 -14.59 14.84
CA HIS A 173 5.38 -14.86 15.73
C HIS A 173 5.57 -16.23 16.40
N ASN A 174 5.97 -17.25 15.63
CA ASN A 174 6.13 -18.62 16.11
C ASN A 174 7.28 -18.78 17.11
N GLU A 175 8.39 -18.04 16.96
CA GLU A 175 9.49 -18.03 17.94
C GLU A 175 9.16 -17.32 19.26
N ARG A 176 8.11 -16.49 19.30
CA ARG A 176 7.66 -15.82 20.53
C ARG A 176 6.64 -16.63 21.32
N ASP A 177 6.11 -17.70 20.74
CA ASP A 177 5.09 -18.57 21.33
C ASP A 177 5.65 -19.94 21.77
N THR A 178 6.97 -20.16 21.67
CA THR A 178 7.63 -21.33 22.27
C THR A 178 7.91 -21.08 23.76
N PRO A 179 7.40 -21.94 24.68
CA PRO A 179 7.51 -21.76 26.13
C PRO A 179 8.93 -21.95 26.69
#